data_AF-A0ABD1QIY1-F1
#
_entry.id   AF-A0ABD1QIY1-F1
#
_cell.length_a   1.000
_cell.length_b   1.000
_cell.length_c   1.000
_cell.angle_alpha   90.00
_cell.angle_beta   90.00
_cell.angle_gamma   90.00
#
_symmetry.space_group_name_H-M   'P 1'
#
loop_
_entity.id
_entity.type
_entity.pdbx_description
1 polymer ?
#
loop_
_entity_poly.entity_id
_entity_poly.type
_entity_poly.pdbx_seq_one_letter_code
_entity_poly.pdbx_strand_id
1 'polypeptide(L)'
;MEADLRESDSNLLNMTKQLDNANAAQKVAAEALEAANVEKRRLQEEAKSRDEEVSSLRQELANAAKGKKTSWPTSTTPRPTPISSDYFARVGQQEVLTALRTDHPDFDVKILETRFPPPDAEGEEDS
;
A
#
# COMPACT_ATOMS: atom_id res chain seq x y z
N MET A 1 -42.06 4.72 76.36
CA MET A 1 -42.94 5.49 75.45
C MET A 1 -42.22 6.64 74.77
N GLU A 2 -41.70 7.65 75.48
CA GLU A 2 -40.96 8.75 74.80
C GLU A 2 -39.60 8.35 74.20
N ALA A 3 -38.87 7.43 74.85
CA ALA A 3 -37.62 6.90 74.33
C ALA A 3 -37.83 6.08 73.05
N ASP A 4 -38.86 5.22 73.05
CA ASP A 4 -39.22 4.38 71.89
C ASP A 4 -39.66 5.23 70.69
N LEU A 5 -40.39 6.34 70.94
CA LEU A 5 -40.76 7.30 69.90
C LEU A 5 -39.54 8.01 69.31
N ARG A 6 -38.62 8.48 70.16
CA ARG A 6 -37.36 9.10 69.68
C ARG A 6 -36.50 8.14 68.87
N GLU A 7 -36.44 6.87 69.27
CA GLU A 7 -35.69 5.84 68.55
C GLU A 7 -36.34 5.54 67.18
N SER A 8 -37.68 5.44 67.14
CA SER A 8 -38.44 5.31 65.89
C SER A 8 -38.20 6.49 64.95
N ASP A 9 -38.24 7.73 65.44
CA ASP A 9 -38.00 8.93 64.63
C ASP A 9 -36.56 8.97 64.08
N SER A 10 -35.57 8.57 64.89
CA SER A 10 -34.18 8.43 64.47
C SER A 10 -34.03 7.37 63.37
N ASN A 11 -34.71 6.24 63.51
CA ASN A 11 -34.68 5.17 62.52
C ASN A 11 -35.34 5.59 61.21
N LEU A 12 -36.50 6.26 61.27
CA LEU A 12 -37.16 6.81 60.10
C LEU A 12 -36.27 7.82 59.37
N LEU A 13 -35.64 8.74 60.10
CA LEU A 13 -34.72 9.72 59.52
C LEU A 13 -33.53 9.05 58.82
N ASN A 14 -32.97 8.00 59.44
CA ASN A 14 -31.86 7.25 58.85
C ASN A 14 -32.30 6.48 57.59
N MET A 15 -33.47 5.85 57.61
CA MET A 15 -34.03 5.16 56.45
C MET A 15 -34.32 6.13 55.30
N THR A 16 -34.87 7.30 55.57
CA THR A 16 -35.09 8.34 54.56
C THR A 16 -33.77 8.75 53.91
N LYS A 17 -32.73 9.03 54.70
CA LYS A 17 -31.40 9.37 54.16
C LYS A 17 -30.81 8.25 53.30
N GLN A 18 -31.00 7.00 53.71
CA GLN A 18 -30.53 5.86 52.91
C GLN A 18 -31.28 5.75 51.58
N LEU A 19 -32.60 5.98 51.58
CA LEU A 19 -33.41 5.99 50.37
C LEU A 19 -33.02 7.14 49.43
N ASP A 20 -32.79 8.34 49.97
CA ASP A 20 -32.35 9.49 49.18
C ASP A 20 -30.99 9.22 48.51
N ASN A 21 -30.05 8.65 49.26
CA ASN A 21 -28.75 8.26 48.73
C ASN A 21 -28.84 7.16 47.66
N ALA A 22 -29.68 6.15 47.90
CA ALA A 22 -29.91 5.08 46.93
C ALA A 22 -30.53 5.61 45.63
N ASN A 23 -31.50 6.52 45.76
CA ASN A 23 -32.15 7.15 44.61
C ASN A 23 -31.17 8.04 43.82
N ALA A 24 -30.32 8.81 44.51
CA ALA A 24 -29.27 9.59 43.86
C ALA A 24 -28.28 8.70 43.11
N ALA A 25 -27.83 7.60 43.73
CA ALA A 25 -26.93 6.63 43.09
C ALA A 25 -27.60 5.96 41.87
N GLN A 26 -28.87 5.60 41.97
CA GLN A 26 -29.64 5.03 40.87
C GLN A 26 -29.74 5.99 39.69
N LYS A 27 -29.97 7.28 39.96
CA LYS A 27 -30.03 8.31 38.91
C LYS A 27 -28.70 8.42 38.16
N VAL A 28 -27.59 8.49 38.89
CA VAL A 28 -26.24 8.54 38.28
C VAL A 28 -25.96 7.28 37.46
N ALA A 29 -26.32 6.10 37.97
CA ALA A 29 -26.15 4.84 37.26
C ALA A 29 -26.99 4.78 35.97
N ALA A 30 -28.22 5.31 35.99
CA ALA A 30 -29.09 5.37 34.83
C ALA A 30 -28.51 6.30 33.75
N GLU A 31 -28.05 7.50 34.13
CA GLU A 31 -27.42 8.45 33.20
C GLU A 31 -26.14 7.87 32.58
N ALA A 32 -25.30 7.20 33.38
CA ALA A 32 -24.09 6.54 32.89
C ALA A 32 -24.43 5.39 31.91
N LEU A 33 -25.48 4.61 32.20
CA LEU A 33 -25.93 3.53 31.33
C LEU A 33 -26.49 4.07 30.01
N GLU A 34 -27.23 5.18 30.04
CA GLU A 34 -27.74 5.84 28.84
C GLU A 34 -26.59 6.34 27.96
N ALA A 35 -25.62 7.05 28.54
CA ALA A 35 -24.42 7.51 27.83
C ALA A 35 -23.63 6.33 27.21
N ALA A 36 -23.45 5.24 27.97
CA ALA A 36 -22.78 4.04 27.48
C ALA A 36 -23.55 3.38 26.32
N ASN A 37 -24.89 3.36 26.38
CA ASN A 37 -25.71 2.80 25.31
C ASN A 37 -25.66 3.65 24.04
N VAL A 38 -25.62 4.98 24.17
CA VAL A 38 -25.45 5.89 23.03
C VAL A 38 -24.10 5.65 22.35
N GLU A 39 -23.02 5.60 23.13
CA GLU A 39 -21.67 5.35 22.58
C GLU A 39 -21.57 3.96 21.95
N LYS A 40 -22.18 2.94 22.58
CA LYS A 40 -22.25 1.59 22.01
C LYS A 40 -22.94 1.58 20.65
N ARG A 41 -24.05 2.30 20.48
CA ARG A 41 -24.73 2.40 19.17
C ARG A 41 -23.85 3.09 18.13
N ARG A 42 -23.22 4.21 18.50
CA ARG A 42 -22.29 4.94 17.63
C ARG A 42 -21.16 4.03 17.13
N LEU A 43 -20.53 3.28 18.05
CA LEU A 43 -19.46 2.34 17.71
C LEU A 43 -19.95 1.18 16.82
N GLN A 44 -21.18 0.70 17.02
CA GLN A 44 -21.75 -0.33 16.14
C GLN A 44 -22.01 0.17 14.73
N GLU A 45 -22.47 1.41 14.56
CA GLU A 45 -22.64 2.04 13.25
C GLU A 45 -21.29 2.26 12.57
N GLU A 46 -20.29 2.75 13.31
CA GLU A 46 -18.93 2.92 12.80
C GLU A 46 -18.33 1.58 12.37
N ALA A 47 -18.48 0.52 13.17
CA ALA A 47 -18.00 -0.82 12.81
C ALA A 47 -18.66 -1.35 11.52
N LYS A 48 -19.99 -1.19 11.37
CA LYS A 48 -20.69 -1.58 10.15
C LYS A 48 -20.19 -0.82 8.92
N SER A 49 -20.01 0.49 9.06
CA SER A 49 -19.49 1.32 7.97
C SER A 49 -18.07 0.91 7.56
N ARG A 50 -17.21 0.59 8.53
CA ARG A 50 -15.86 0.08 8.26
C ARG A 50 -15.88 -1.30 7.60
N ASP A 51 -16.79 -2.19 8.01
CA ASP A 51 -16.93 -3.50 7.39
C ASP A 51 -17.36 -3.38 5.91
N GLU A 52 -18.29 -2.46 5.61
CA GLU A 52 -18.69 -2.14 4.24
C GLU A 52 -17.52 -1.56 3.42
N GLU A 53 -16.74 -0.63 3.99
CA GLU A 53 -15.53 -0.06 3.37
C GLU A 53 -14.50 -1.16 3.05
N VAL A 54 -14.20 -2.02 4.03
CA VAL A 54 -13.26 -3.14 3.85
C VAL A 54 -13.76 -4.13 2.79
N SER A 55 -15.06 -4.42 2.76
CA SER A 55 -15.65 -5.27 1.74
C SER A 55 -15.51 -4.66 0.34
N SER A 56 -15.79 -3.36 0.20
CA SER A 56 -15.61 -2.64 -1.07
C SER A 56 -14.14 -2.67 -1.52
N LEU A 57 -13.20 -2.36 -0.63
CA LEU A 57 -11.77 -2.38 -0.94
C LEU A 57 -11.27 -3.78 -1.33
N ARG A 58 -11.78 -4.84 -0.68
CA ARG A 58 -11.48 -6.23 -1.06
C ARG A 58 -12.02 -6.55 -2.46
N GLN A 59 -13.20 -6.06 -2.80
CA GLN A 59 -13.78 -6.23 -4.13
C GLN A 59 -12.99 -5.46 -5.19
N GLU A 60 -12.59 -4.22 -4.92
CA GLU A 60 -11.72 -3.43 -5.80
C GLU A 60 -10.37 -4.11 -6.01
N LEU A 61 -9.74 -4.63 -4.94
CA LEU A 61 -8.50 -5.38 -5.04
C LEU A 61 -8.67 -6.64 -5.91
N ALA A 62 -9.76 -7.37 -5.73
CA ALA A 62 -10.07 -8.55 -6.55
C ALA A 62 -10.29 -8.18 -8.03
N ASN A 63 -10.96 -7.05 -8.30
CA ASN A 63 -11.17 -6.54 -9.65
C ASN A 63 -9.85 -6.07 -10.29
N ALA A 64 -9.01 -5.35 -9.56
CA ALA A 64 -7.68 -4.93 -10.01
C ALA A 64 -6.78 -6.15 -10.28
N ALA A 65 -6.84 -7.19 -9.42
CA ALA A 65 -6.11 -8.44 -9.63
C ALA A 65 -6.60 -9.21 -10.88
N LYS A 66 -7.91 -9.18 -11.17
CA LYS A 66 -8.47 -9.72 -12.43
C LYS A 66 -8.04 -8.90 -13.64
N GLY A 67 -8.01 -7.58 -13.54
CA GLY A 67 -7.54 -6.68 -14.59
C GLY A 67 -6.04 -6.82 -14.91
N LYS A 68 -5.21 -7.20 -13.91
CA LYS A 68 -3.77 -7.46 -14.09
C LYS A 68 -3.44 -8.90 -14.55
N LYS A 69 -4.40 -9.83 -14.56
CA LYS A 69 -4.18 -11.20 -15.07
C LYS A 69 -4.10 -11.29 -16.59
N THR A 70 -4.50 -10.26 -17.33
CA THR A 70 -4.42 -10.22 -18.80
C THR A 70 -3.37 -9.25 -19.36
N SER A 71 -2.61 -8.58 -18.50
CA SER A 71 -1.48 -7.77 -18.93
C SER A 71 -0.40 -7.73 -17.86
N TRP A 72 0.28 -8.87 -17.70
CA TRP A 72 1.73 -8.70 -17.61
C TRP A 72 2.13 -7.99 -18.90
N PRO A 73 2.88 -6.88 -18.87
CA PRO A 73 3.63 -6.50 -20.04
C PRO A 73 4.63 -7.63 -20.21
N THR A 74 4.24 -8.66 -20.95
CA THR A 74 5.21 -9.45 -21.69
C THR A 74 5.91 -8.38 -22.50
N SER A 75 7.08 -7.96 -22.06
CA SER A 75 8.05 -7.38 -22.96
C SER A 75 8.34 -8.50 -23.95
N THR A 76 7.48 -8.60 -24.96
CA THR A 76 7.69 -9.29 -26.23
C THR A 76 8.53 -8.39 -27.12
N THR A 77 9.52 -7.71 -26.53
CA THR A 77 10.71 -7.39 -27.28
C THR A 77 11.45 -8.72 -27.33
N PRO A 78 11.56 -9.39 -28.49
CA PRO A 78 12.41 -10.56 -28.59
C PRO A 78 13.77 -10.13 -28.05
N ARG A 79 14.29 -10.83 -27.05
CA ARG A 79 15.70 -10.67 -26.69
C ARG A 79 16.43 -11.00 -28.00
N PRO A 80 17.14 -10.05 -28.63
CA PRO A 80 17.80 -10.34 -29.89
C PRO A 80 18.66 -11.58 -29.67
N THR A 81 18.50 -12.58 -30.53
CA THR A 81 19.40 -13.73 -30.58
C THR A 81 20.84 -13.20 -30.55
N PRO A 82 21.81 -13.92 -29.97
CA PRO A 82 23.18 -13.40 -29.79
C PRO A 82 23.76 -12.80 -31.09
N ILE A 83 23.42 -13.40 -32.23
CA ILE A 83 23.78 -12.98 -33.58
C ILE A 83 23.31 -11.55 -33.91
N SER A 84 22.08 -11.18 -33.51
CA SER A 84 21.54 -9.83 -33.73
C SER A 84 22.21 -8.78 -32.84
N SER A 85 22.46 -9.11 -31.56
CA SER A 85 23.10 -8.18 -30.64
C SER A 85 24.52 -7.84 -31.08
N ASP A 86 25.29 -8.86 -31.47
CA ASP A 86 26.68 -8.68 -31.90
C ASP A 86 26.78 -7.97 -33.25
N TYR A 87 25.86 -8.26 -34.18
CA TYR A 87 25.76 -7.55 -35.45
C TYR A 87 25.45 -6.07 -35.26
N PHE A 88 24.42 -5.73 -34.47
CA PHE A 88 24.07 -4.33 -34.19
C PHE A 88 25.16 -3.61 -33.39
N ALA A 89 25.87 -4.31 -32.50
CA ALA A 89 27.03 -3.76 -31.80
C ALA A 89 28.18 -3.44 -32.76
N ARG A 90 28.50 -4.33 -33.72
CA ARG A 90 29.52 -4.07 -34.76
C ARG A 90 29.11 -2.91 -35.68
N VAL A 91 27.84 -2.82 -36.08
CA VAL A 91 27.33 -1.69 -36.87
C VAL A 91 27.46 -0.38 -36.10
N GLY A 92 27.04 -0.34 -34.83
CA GLY A 92 27.15 0.87 -34.00
C GLY A 92 28.62 1.27 -33.73
N GLN A 93 29.53 0.31 -33.58
CA GLN A 93 30.97 0.58 -33.48
C GLN A 93 31.51 1.25 -34.75
N GLN A 94 31.06 0.82 -35.93
CA GLN A 94 31.47 1.40 -37.21
C GLN A 94 30.96 2.84 -37.40
N GLU A 95 29.73 3.13 -36.97
CA GLU A 95 29.17 4.48 -36.98
C GLU A 95 30.00 5.42 -36.10
N VAL A 96 30.42 4.96 -34.91
CA VAL A 96 31.27 5.73 -34.00
C VAL A 96 32.66 5.96 -34.57
N LEU A 97 33.28 4.97 -35.21
CA LEU A 97 34.57 5.14 -35.90
C LEU A 97 34.48 6.16 -37.05
N THR A 98 33.36 6.15 -37.77
CA THR A 98 33.10 7.11 -38.85
C THR A 98 32.96 8.52 -38.30
N ALA A 99 32.18 8.71 -37.23
CA ALA A 99 32.03 10.01 -36.56
C ALA A 99 33.38 10.52 -36.02
N LEU A 100 34.18 9.66 -35.39
CA LEU A 100 35.53 10.01 -34.91
C LEU A 100 36.44 10.49 -36.04
N ARG A 101 36.41 9.84 -37.21
CA ARG A 101 37.19 10.25 -38.38
C ARG A 101 36.72 11.60 -38.94
N THR A 102 35.41 11.86 -38.91
CA THR A 102 34.82 13.10 -39.43
C THR A 102 35.04 14.28 -38.49
N ASP A 103 34.82 14.10 -37.19
CA ASP A 103 34.88 15.17 -36.20
C ASP A 103 36.31 15.41 -35.67
N HIS A 104 37.17 14.39 -35.75
CA HIS A 104 38.56 14.43 -35.27
C HIS A 104 39.54 13.82 -36.29
N PRO A 105 39.83 14.50 -37.41
CA PRO A 105 40.66 13.97 -38.49
C PRO A 105 42.14 13.73 -38.09
N ASP A 106 42.61 14.40 -37.04
CA ASP A 106 43.96 14.22 -36.49
C ASP A 106 44.08 13.00 -35.55
N PHE A 107 42.96 12.36 -35.21
CA PHE A 107 42.92 11.19 -34.37
C PHE A 107 43.15 9.92 -35.19
N ASP A 108 44.22 9.18 -34.88
CA ASP A 108 44.56 7.94 -35.60
C ASP A 108 43.63 6.79 -35.19
N VAL A 109 42.54 6.63 -35.95
CA VAL A 109 41.54 5.57 -35.76
C VAL A 109 41.99 4.19 -36.21
N LYS A 110 43.16 4.04 -36.87
CA LYS A 110 43.61 2.74 -37.42
C LYS A 110 43.73 1.65 -36.36
N ILE A 111 44.14 2.02 -35.14
CA ILE A 111 44.25 1.08 -34.02
C ILE A 111 42.86 0.60 -33.58
N LEU A 112 41.83 1.44 -33.69
CA LEU A 112 40.46 1.06 -33.33
C LEU A 112 39.80 0.23 -34.43
N GLU A 113 40.09 0.50 -35.71
CA GLU A 113 39.59 -0.27 -36.85
C GLU A 113 40.07 -1.73 -36.84
N THR A 114 41.33 -1.97 -36.43
CA THR A 114 41.85 -3.34 -36.26
C THR A 114 41.17 -4.09 -35.10
N ARG A 115 40.65 -3.35 -34.12
CA ARG A 115 40.00 -3.92 -32.93
C ARG A 115 38.49 -4.10 -33.10
N PHE A 116 37.88 -3.36 -34.02
CA PHE A 116 36.46 -3.40 -34.34
C PHE A 116 36.28 -3.54 -35.86
N PRO A 117 36.50 -4.75 -36.41
CA PRO A 117 36.36 -4.98 -37.85
C PRO A 117 34.90 -4.83 -38.30
N PRO A 118 34.66 -4.48 -39.57
CA PRO A 118 33.32 -4.33 -40.10
C PRO A 118 32.53 -5.66 -40.01
N PRO A 119 31.18 -5.59 -39.91
CA PRO A 119 30.34 -6.75 -39.65
C PRO A 119 30.54 -7.92 -40.63
N ASP A 120 30.92 -7.62 -41.87
CA ASP A 120 31.05 -8.57 -42.98
C ASP A 120 32.50 -9.10 -43.17
N ALA A 121 33.44 -8.76 -42.28
CA ALA A 121 34.84 -9.17 -42.42
C ALA A 121 35.09 -10.66 -42.12
N GLU A 122 34.16 -11.36 -41.48
CA GLU A 122 34.23 -12.81 -41.28
C GLU A 122 33.65 -13.54 -42.50
N GLY A 123 34.39 -13.50 -43.61
CA GLY A 123 34.03 -14.12 -44.88
C GLY A 123 35.17 -14.33 -45.87
N GLU A 124 36.42 -13.97 -45.53
CA GLU A 124 37.60 -14.21 -46.36
C GLU A 124 38.78 -14.77 -45.54
N GLU A 125 38.65 -15.99 -45.01
CA GLU A 125 39.80 -16.84 -44.69
C GLU A 125 39.43 -18.30 -45.00
N ASP A 126 39.54 -18.68 -46.27
CA ASP A 126 40.14 -19.95 -46.76
C ASP A 126 39.86 -20.12 -48.26
N SER A 127 40.78 -19.63 -49.12
CA SER A 127 41.08 -20.13 -50.46
C SER A 127 42.44 -19.62 -50.93
#